data_AF-A0A645CRW6-F1
#
_entry.id   AF-A0A645CRW6-F1
#
_cell.length_a   1.000
_cell.length_b   1.000
_cell.length_c   1.000
_cell.angle_alpha   90.00
_cell.angle_beta   90.00
_cell.angle_gamma   90.00
#
_symmetry.space_group_name_H-M   'P 1'
#
loop_
_entity.id
_entity.type
_entity.pdbx_description
1 polymer ?
#
loop_
_entity_poly.entity_id
_entity_poly.type
_entity_poly.pdbx_seq_one_letter_code
_entity_poly.pdbx_strand_id
1 'polypeptide(L)' 'MDITMPNMDGLSALKAIKQIDPKANVVMCSAMGQEAMVIEAIKSGAKDFIVKPFKPDRIMKTVTSVLG' A
#
# COMPACT_ATOMS: atom_id res chain seq x y z
N MET A 1 2.18 -3.18 -2.61
CA MET A 1 3.38 -3.10 -1.76
C MET A 1 3.08 -3.78 -0.45
N ASP A 2 3.74 -4.88 -0.15
CA ASP A 2 3.53 -5.58 1.13
C ASP A 2 4.13 -4.75 2.28
N ILE A 3 3.42 -4.64 3.40
CA ILE A 3 3.94 -3.91 4.57
C ILE A 3 5.09 -4.69 5.21
N THR A 4 4.94 -5.99 5.39
CA THR A 4 5.95 -6.83 6.03
C THR A 4 6.83 -7.49 4.97
N MET A 5 8.06 -7.02 4.82
CA MET A 5 9.05 -7.54 3.89
C MET A 5 10.41 -7.73 4.59
N PRO A 6 11.24 -8.70 4.15
CA PRO A 6 12.59 -8.84 4.67
C PRO A 6 13.48 -7.65 4.27
N ASN A 7 14.44 -7.31 5.13
CA ASN A 7 15.43 -6.22 4.99
C ASN A 7 14.85 -4.80 5.05
N MET A 8 13.90 -4.45 4.18
CA MET A 8 13.24 -3.15 4.15
C MET A 8 11.73 -3.35 4.15
N ASP A 9 11.04 -2.73 5.11
CA ASP A 9 9.59 -2.81 5.20
C ASP A 9 8.91 -1.95 4.12
N GLY A 10 7.63 -2.25 3.84
CA GLY A 10 6.87 -1.59 2.79
C GLY A 10 6.60 -0.12 3.03
N LEU A 11 6.58 0.32 4.28
CA LEU A 11 6.34 1.72 4.62
C LEU A 11 7.59 2.56 4.36
N SER A 12 8.77 2.05 4.72
CA SER A 12 10.07 2.63 4.31
C SER A 12 10.19 2.68 2.79
N ALA A 13 9.82 1.60 2.10
CA ALA A 13 9.81 1.55 0.64
C ALA A 13 8.85 2.58 0.02
N LEU A 14 7.64 2.72 0.57
CA LEU A 14 6.66 3.72 0.14
C LEU A 14 7.23 5.13 0.25
N LYS A 15 7.83 5.48 1.40
CA LYS A 15 8.44 6.80 1.62
C LYS A 15 9.54 7.07 0.60
N ALA A 16 10.42 6.09 0.34
CA ALA A 16 11.48 6.22 -0.66
C ALA A 16 10.92 6.40 -2.08
N ILE A 17 9.92 5.61 -2.49
CA ILE A 17 9.27 5.75 -3.80
C ILE A 17 8.66 7.13 -3.96
N LYS A 18 7.96 7.63 -2.94
CA LYS A 18 7.31 8.94 -2.97
C LYS A 18 8.27 10.12 -2.96
N GLN A 19 9.47 9.95 -2.40
CA GLN A 19 10.54 10.94 -2.50
C GLN A 19 11.09 11.04 -3.93
N ILE A 20 11.18 9.91 -4.65
CA ILE A 20 11.66 9.86 -6.03
C ILE A 20 10.58 10.33 -7.01
N ASP A 21 9.36 9.81 -6.86
CA ASP A 21 8.19 10.18 -7.65
C ASP A 21 6.97 10.41 -6.74
N PRO A 22 6.65 11.68 -6.42
CA PRO A 22 5.48 12.03 -5.64
C PRO A 22 4.16 11.56 -6.26
N LYS A 23 4.11 11.39 -7.59
CA LYS A 23 2.91 10.98 -8.34
C LYS A 23 2.75 9.46 -8.45
N ALA A 24 3.74 8.67 -8.02
CA ALA A 24 3.68 7.22 -8.10
C ALA A 24 2.42 6.66 -7.41
N ASN A 25 1.70 5.77 -8.08
CA ASN A 25 0.53 5.10 -7.52
C ASN A 25 0.98 3.87 -6.72
N VAL A 26 0.87 3.94 -5.39
CA VAL A 26 1.24 2.82 -4.50
C VAL A 26 0.01 2.36 -3.74
N VAL A 27 -0.33 1.09 -3.91
CA VAL A 27 -1.35 0.38 -3.13
C VAL A 27 -0.65 -0.53 -2.14
N MET A 28 -0.96 -0.39 -0.86
CA MET A 28 -0.38 -1.22 0.20
C MET A 28 -1.14 -2.54 0.34
N CYS A 29 -0.48 -3.59 0.80
CA CYS A 29 -1.14 -4.82 1.23
C CYS A 29 -0.59 -5.34 2.56
N SER A 30 -1.46 -5.87 3.41
CA SER A 30 -1.14 -6.14 4.82
C SER A 30 -2.02 -7.24 5.42
N ALA A 31 -1.55 -7.91 6.48
CA ALA A 31 -2.33 -8.88 7.25
C ALA A 31 -3.24 -8.19 8.30
N MET A 32 -4.25 -8.92 8.77
CA MET A 32 -5.17 -8.45 9.82
C MET A 32 -4.39 -8.03 11.09
N GLY A 33 -4.73 -6.87 11.65
CA GLY A 33 -4.10 -6.35 12.89
C GLY A 33 -3.06 -5.24 12.71
N GLN A 34 -2.86 -4.73 11.48
CA GLN A 34 -1.89 -3.65 11.21
C GLN A 34 -2.55 -2.28 10.92
N GLU A 35 -3.68 -1.96 11.58
CA GLU A 35 -4.43 -0.72 11.36
C GLU A 35 -3.59 0.55 11.53
N ALA A 36 -2.72 0.58 12.55
CA ALA A 36 -1.82 1.71 12.78
C ALA A 36 -0.86 1.93 11.59
N MET A 37 -0.35 0.85 11.00
CA MET A 37 0.54 0.95 9.83
C MET A 37 -0.22 1.38 8.58
N VAL A 38 -1.48 0.97 8.42
CA VAL A 38 -2.34 1.42 7.32
C VAL A 38 -2.53 2.93 7.40
N ILE A 39 -2.82 3.47 8.59
CA ILE A 39 -2.96 4.91 8.81
C ILE A 39 -1.66 5.64 8.44
N GLU A 40 -0.51 5.11 8.87
CA GLU A 40 0.78 5.72 8.55
C GLU A 40 1.09 5.67 7.05
N ALA A 41 0.76 4.58 6.36
CA ALA A 41 0.95 4.47 4.92
C ALA A 41 0.08 5.45 4.13
N ILE A 42 -1.18 5.64 4.53
CA ILE A 42 -2.07 6.65 3.94
C ILE A 42 -1.48 8.06 4.15
N LYS A 43 -1.03 8.37 5.37
CA LYS A 43 -0.35 9.64 5.67
C LYS A 43 0.93 9.84 4.85
N SER A 44 1.62 8.75 4.52
CA SER A 44 2.83 8.75 3.69
C SER A 44 2.55 8.77 2.18
N GLY A 45 1.28 8.88 1.77
CA GLY A 45 0.89 9.06 0.37
C GLY A 45 0.51 7.79 -0.38
N ALA A 46 0.27 6.67 0.32
CA ALA A 46 -0.37 5.51 -0.29
C ALA A 46 -1.75 5.87 -0.85
N LYS A 47 -2.10 5.32 -2.00
CA LYS A 47 -3.37 5.60 -2.69
C LYS A 47 -4.52 4.77 -2.15
N ASP A 48 -4.25 3.51 -1.81
CA ASP A 48 -5.23 2.59 -1.24
C ASP A 48 -4.50 1.47 -0.49
N PHE A 49 -5.26 0.62 0.19
CA PHE A 49 -4.75 -0.57 0.87
C PHE A 49 -5.66 -1.79 0.65
N ILE A 50 -5.05 -2.98 0.71
CA ILE A 50 -5.75 -4.26 0.58
C ILE A 50 -5.32 -5.18 1.74
N VAL A 51 -6.30 -5.74 2.44
CA VAL A 51 -6.04 -6.69 3.53
C VAL A 51 -5.94 -8.11 2.99
N LYS A 52 -4.97 -8.88 3.50
CA LYS A 52 -4.79 -10.31 3.25
C LYS A 52 -5.62 -11.12 4.27
N PRO A 53 -6.24 -12.25 3.86
CA PRO A 53 -6.30 -12.77 2.49
C PRO A 53 -7.26 -11.95 1.60
N PHE A 54 -6.83 -11.61 0.39
CA PHE A 54 -7.63 -10.83 -0.55
C PHE A 54 -8.32 -11.69 -1.60
N LYS A 55 -9.45 -11.21 -2.11
CA LYS A 55 -10.17 -11.80 -3.26
C LYS A 55 -9.75 -11.09 -4.55
N PRO A 56 -9.70 -11.80 -5.71
CA PRO A 56 -9.39 -11.19 -7.00
C PRO A 56 -10.22 -9.94 -7.32
N ASP A 57 -11.53 -9.99 -7.05
CA ASP A 57 -12.43 -8.85 -7.29
C ASP A 57 -12.04 -7.59 -6.51
N ARG A 58 -11.48 -7.75 -5.31
CA ARG A 58 -11.04 -6.62 -4.49
C ARG A 58 -9.80 -5.98 -5.10
N ILE A 59 -8.86 -6.79 -5.60
CA ILE A 59 -7.68 -6.29 -6.30
C ILE A 59 -8.10 -5.51 -7.54
N MET A 60 -8.95 -6.10 -8.39
CA MET A 60 -9.41 -5.47 -9.62
C MET A 60 -10.09 -4.12 -9.33
N LYS A 61 -11.00 -4.08 -8.36
CA LYS A 61 -11.67 -2.82 -7.96
C LYS A 61 -10.67 -1.74 -7.50
N THR A 62 -9.70 -2.09 -6.66
CA THR A 62 -8.70 -1.13 -6.18
C THR A 62 -7.81 -0.64 -7.32
N VAL A 63 -7.32 -1.53 -8.18
CA VAL A 63 -6.46 -1.13 -9.32
C VAL A 63 -7.20 -0.21 -10.27
N THR A 64 -8.43 -0.56 -10.67
CA THR A 64 -9.26 0.29 -11.53
C THR A 64 -9.55 1.64 -10.86
N SER A 65 -9.86 1.65 -9.56
CA SER A 65 -10.09 2.91 -8.83
C SER A 65 -8.86 3.83 -8.77
N VAL A 66 -7.65 3.27 -8.79
CA VAL A 66 -6.40 4.04 -8.70
C VAL A 66 -5.92 4.52 -10.07
N LEU A 67 -6.17 3.74 -11.12
CA LEU A 67 -5.72 4.06 -12.48
C LEU A 67 -6.72 4.87 -13.30
N GLY A 68 -8.03 4.79 -13.00
CA GLY A 68 -9.07 5.40 -13.82
C GLY A 68 -9.34 4.58 -15.06
#